data_AF-A0A9P7GLY0-F1
#
_entry.id   AF-A0A9P7GLY0-F1
#
_cell.length_a   1.000
_cell.length_b   1.000
_cell.length_c   1.000
_cell.angle_alpha   90.00
_cell.angle_beta   90.00
_cell.angle_gamma   90.00
#
_symmetry.space_group_name_H-M   'P 1'
#
loop_
_entity.id
_entity.type
_entity.pdbx_description
1 polymer ?
#
loop_
_entity_poly.entity_id
_entity_poly.type
_entity_poly.pdbx_seq_one_letter_code
_entity_poly.pdbx_strand_id
1 'polypeptide(L)'
;MEIAIKSGHPRLLDVMTSSELHLSFVSDCTKIVQLLAPAPNLTSIFLPRCHLTYEQLGSIISSLRDKRLEALHVKLDTTSPGRIIPGLPNLKFLALQYGLEGITYQKASISSTEFVLPFIRPSLRTVRNLLLVFPQPGEGIDTASLGVDGPLPNLRILRLESDRMIAGIPLLPSLFPNLEKLTLLMDGSNPPTYKPDYIPSFAQLTKLTSLSTNLELDASAQDPPLGHGRSLAFFARSLNRRIAPTHELVAQCKALRHVYWYITDDMGGICHHFGVVDTGTPVREREERKVVIGWNWWMADGFKRMRSDPLPEGIVNLDPEMNAKCWSYYGP
;
A
#
# COMPACT_ATOMS: atom_id res chain seq x y z
N MET A 1 -10.18 -19.70 2.00
CA MET A 1 -9.66 -21.04 1.61
C MET A 1 -8.69 -20.86 0.45
N GLU A 2 -7.45 -21.35 0.59
CA GLU A 2 -6.48 -21.36 -0.52
C GLU A 2 -6.68 -22.60 -1.38
N ILE A 3 -7.03 -22.40 -2.65
CA ILE A 3 -7.18 -23.48 -3.61
C ILE A 3 -6.01 -23.41 -4.58
N ALA A 4 -5.01 -24.27 -4.38
CA ALA A 4 -3.97 -24.50 -5.36
C ALA A 4 -4.51 -25.44 -6.46
N ILE A 5 -4.77 -24.92 -7.66
CA ILE A 5 -5.18 -25.74 -8.81
C ILE A 5 -3.93 -26.34 -9.46
N LYS A 6 -3.24 -27.25 -8.77
CA LYS A 6 -2.20 -28.09 -9.38
C LYS A 6 -2.86 -29.27 -10.08
N SER A 7 -3.20 -29.12 -11.36
CA SER A 7 -3.61 -30.19 -12.31
C SER A 7 -4.63 -31.25 -11.84
N GLY A 8 -5.28 -31.05 -10.70
CA GLY A 8 -6.22 -31.95 -10.05
C GLY A 8 -7.32 -31.12 -9.42
N HIS A 9 -8.56 -31.54 -9.67
CA HIS A 9 -9.79 -30.81 -9.39
C HIS A 9 -9.84 -30.25 -7.96
N PRO A 10 -10.04 -28.94 -7.78
CA PRO A 10 -10.45 -28.44 -6.48
C PRO A 10 -11.82 -29.04 -6.13
N ARG A 11 -12.04 -29.37 -4.86
CA ARG A 11 -13.33 -29.90 -4.39
C ARG A 11 -14.39 -28.82 -4.62
N LEU A 12 -15.19 -28.97 -5.66
CA LEU A 12 -16.24 -28.03 -6.11
C LEU A 12 -17.19 -27.59 -4.97
N LEU A 13 -17.44 -28.46 -3.99
CA LEU A 13 -18.27 -28.14 -2.81
C LEU A 13 -17.72 -26.98 -1.97
N ASP A 14 -16.40 -26.89 -1.82
CA ASP A 14 -15.79 -25.87 -0.98
C ASP A 14 -15.81 -24.49 -1.66
N VAL A 15 -15.83 -24.46 -2.99
CA VAL A 15 -15.97 -23.23 -3.80
C VAL A 15 -17.41 -22.70 -3.76
N MET A 16 -18.41 -23.58 -3.74
CA MET A 16 -19.82 -23.20 -3.77
C MET A 16 -20.31 -22.53 -2.48
N THR A 17 -19.64 -22.80 -1.34
CA THR A 17 -20.04 -22.28 -0.02
C THR A 17 -19.18 -21.11 0.45
N SER A 18 -18.02 -20.88 -0.16
CA SER A 18 -17.08 -19.83 0.26
C SER A 18 -17.47 -18.44 -0.27
N SER A 19 -17.35 -17.43 0.59
CA SER A 19 -17.42 -16.01 0.20
C SER A 19 -16.10 -15.47 -0.36
N GLU A 20 -14.99 -16.16 -0.09
CA GLU A 20 -13.64 -15.76 -0.49
C GLU A 20 -12.93 -16.88 -1.25
N LEU A 21 -12.31 -16.54 -2.37
CA LEU A 21 -11.57 -17.48 -3.19
C LEU A 21 -10.14 -16.99 -3.43
N HIS A 22 -9.16 -17.82 -3.05
CA HIS A 22 -7.75 -17.58 -3.33
C HIS A 22 -7.27 -18.63 -4.32
N LEU A 23 -6.86 -18.18 -5.51
CA LEU A 23 -6.31 -19.04 -6.56
C LEU A 23 -4.85 -18.64 -6.82
N SER A 24 -3.96 -19.62 -6.72
CA SER A 24 -2.53 -19.47 -7.00
C SER A 24 -2.13 -20.43 -8.12
N PHE A 25 -1.24 -19.99 -9.03
CA PHE A 25 -0.63 -20.82 -10.09
C PHE A 25 -1.62 -21.37 -11.13
N VAL A 26 -2.57 -20.54 -11.57
CA VAL A 26 -3.52 -20.93 -12.62
C VAL A 26 -3.15 -20.26 -13.93
N SER A 27 -2.77 -21.07 -14.93
CA SER A 27 -2.46 -20.62 -16.29
C SER A 27 -3.65 -20.69 -17.25
N ASP A 28 -4.74 -21.37 -16.85
CA ASP A 28 -5.91 -21.61 -17.70
C ASP A 28 -7.13 -20.82 -17.20
N CYS A 29 -7.41 -19.72 -17.88
CA CYS A 29 -8.56 -18.84 -17.64
C CYS A 29 -9.90 -19.58 -17.72
N THR A 30 -10.02 -20.59 -18.57
CA THR A 30 -11.27 -21.35 -18.76
C THR A 30 -11.65 -22.08 -17.48
N LYS A 31 -10.66 -22.66 -16.80
CA LYS A 31 -10.87 -23.33 -15.50
C LYS A 31 -11.27 -22.35 -14.41
N ILE A 32 -10.69 -21.14 -14.41
CA ILE A 32 -11.08 -20.08 -13.47
C ILE A 32 -12.55 -19.73 -13.67
N VAL A 33 -12.97 -19.41 -14.88
CA VAL A 33 -14.37 -19.04 -15.18
C VAL A 33 -15.34 -20.18 -14.83
N GLN A 34 -15.00 -21.42 -15.16
CA GLN A 34 -15.82 -22.59 -14.80
C GLN A 34 -15.98 -22.77 -13.29
N LEU A 35 -14.95 -22.46 -12.50
CA LEU A 35 -15.01 -22.52 -11.03
C LEU A 35 -15.80 -21.36 -10.43
N LEU A 36 -15.74 -20.18 -11.05
CA LEU A 36 -16.44 -18.98 -10.58
C LEU A 36 -17.94 -19.01 -10.89
N ALA A 37 -18.33 -19.64 -12.01
CA ALA A 37 -19.73 -19.71 -12.45
C ALA A 37 -20.69 -20.21 -11.34
N PRO A 38 -20.47 -21.37 -10.70
CA PRO A 38 -21.39 -21.93 -9.70
C PRO A 38 -21.28 -21.32 -8.29
N ALA A 39 -20.48 -20.27 -8.06
CA ALA A 39 -20.31 -19.65 -6.74
C ALA A 39 -21.19 -18.38 -6.58
N PRO A 40 -22.44 -18.48 -6.08
CA PRO A 40 -23.35 -17.34 -5.99
C PRO A 40 -22.99 -16.36 -4.85
N ASN A 41 -22.31 -16.85 -3.81
CA ASN A 41 -21.98 -16.08 -2.60
C ASN A 41 -20.60 -15.43 -2.63
N LEU A 42 -19.92 -15.50 -3.77
CA LEU A 42 -18.55 -15.02 -3.90
C LEU A 42 -18.49 -13.49 -3.81
N THR A 43 -17.86 -12.99 -2.75
CA THR A 43 -17.67 -11.55 -2.50
C THR A 43 -16.22 -11.11 -2.68
N SER A 44 -15.26 -12.03 -2.69
CA SER A 44 -13.84 -11.69 -2.77
C SER A 44 -13.04 -12.70 -3.58
N ILE A 45 -12.16 -12.20 -4.45
CA ILE A 45 -11.28 -13.01 -5.29
C ILE A 45 -9.84 -12.50 -5.16
N PHE A 46 -8.91 -13.44 -4.93
CA PHE A 46 -7.48 -13.20 -4.85
C PHE A 46 -6.75 -14.09 -5.86
N LEU A 47 -6.09 -13.45 -6.83
CA LEU A 47 -5.29 -14.06 -7.90
C LEU A 47 -3.83 -13.57 -7.84
N PRO A 48 -3.09 -13.79 -6.73
CA PRO A 48 -1.77 -13.18 -6.52
C PRO A 48 -0.64 -13.78 -7.38
N ARG A 49 -0.86 -14.98 -7.96
CA ARG A 49 0.14 -15.73 -8.72
C ARG A 49 -0.44 -16.33 -10.00
N CYS A 50 -1.37 -15.62 -10.62
CA CYS A 50 -1.92 -15.99 -11.92
C CYS A 50 -1.31 -15.07 -12.98
N HIS A 51 -0.73 -15.63 -14.02
CA HIS A 51 -0.24 -14.85 -15.17
C HIS A 51 -1.40 -14.68 -16.15
N LEU A 52 -2.15 -13.59 -15.99
CA LEU A 52 -3.32 -13.31 -16.81
C LEU A 52 -3.03 -12.17 -17.80
N THR A 53 -3.40 -12.39 -19.06
CA THR A 53 -3.51 -11.30 -20.03
C THR A 53 -4.75 -10.44 -19.74
N TYR A 54 -4.79 -9.24 -20.32
CA TYR A 54 -5.99 -8.37 -20.24
C TYR A 54 -7.26 -9.05 -20.75
N GLU A 55 -7.17 -9.84 -21.82
CA GLU A 55 -8.33 -10.53 -22.40
C GLU A 55 -8.86 -11.63 -21.47
N GLN A 56 -7.95 -12.41 -20.88
CA GLN A 56 -8.30 -13.44 -19.90
C GLN A 56 -8.95 -12.81 -18.66
N LEU A 57 -8.38 -11.72 -18.14
CA LEU A 57 -8.99 -11.02 -17.03
C LEU A 57 -10.35 -10.40 -17.41
N GLY A 58 -10.48 -9.84 -18.61
CA GLY A 58 -11.77 -9.35 -19.12
C GLY A 58 -12.84 -10.43 -19.14
N SER A 59 -12.50 -11.66 -19.55
CA SER A 59 -13.40 -12.81 -19.51
C SER A 59 -13.82 -13.17 -18.08
N ILE A 60 -12.85 -13.24 -17.16
CA ILE A 60 -13.10 -13.50 -15.74
C ILE A 60 -14.04 -12.45 -15.16
N ILE A 61 -13.74 -11.16 -15.35
CA ILE A 61 -14.54 -10.06 -14.81
C ILE A 61 -15.95 -10.05 -15.40
N SER A 62 -16.09 -10.36 -16.70
CA SER A 62 -17.41 -10.48 -17.34
C SER A 62 -18.26 -11.56 -16.68
N SER A 63 -17.66 -12.71 -16.32
CA SER A 63 -18.37 -13.79 -15.61
C SER A 63 -18.77 -13.45 -14.17
N LEU A 64 -18.18 -12.39 -13.61
CA LEU A 64 -18.39 -11.94 -12.24
C LEU A 64 -19.30 -10.71 -12.15
N ARG A 65 -19.66 -10.10 -13.29
CA ARG A 65 -20.35 -8.81 -13.35
C ARG A 65 -21.65 -8.76 -12.54
N ASP A 66 -22.44 -9.83 -12.63
CA ASP A 66 -23.74 -9.92 -11.96
C ASP A 66 -23.62 -10.42 -10.52
N LYS A 67 -22.41 -10.76 -10.06
CA LYS A 67 -22.13 -11.15 -8.68
C LYS A 67 -21.90 -9.92 -7.80
N ARG A 68 -22.12 -10.06 -6.49
CA ARG A 68 -21.86 -9.02 -5.48
C ARG A 68 -20.39 -8.99 -5.07
N LEU A 69 -19.48 -8.95 -6.05
CA LEU A 69 -18.05 -8.94 -5.78
C LEU A 69 -17.66 -7.60 -5.14
N GLU A 70 -17.10 -7.66 -3.94
CA GLU A 70 -16.67 -6.49 -3.15
C GLU A 70 -15.14 -6.33 -3.14
N ALA A 71 -14.37 -7.40 -3.34
CA ALA A 71 -12.91 -7.34 -3.35
C ALA A 71 -12.29 -8.13 -4.51
N LEU A 72 -11.31 -7.51 -5.15
CA LEU A 72 -10.54 -8.11 -6.23
C LEU A 72 -9.05 -7.80 -6.03
N HIS A 73 -8.24 -8.85 -5.97
CA HIS A 73 -6.79 -8.75 -5.99
C HIS A 73 -6.25 -9.56 -7.18
N VAL A 74 -5.52 -8.91 -8.08
CA VAL A 74 -4.96 -9.56 -9.26
C VAL A 74 -3.52 -9.14 -9.50
N LYS A 75 -2.67 -10.13 -9.80
CA LYS A 75 -1.38 -9.92 -10.44
C LYS A 75 -1.55 -10.05 -11.95
N LEU A 76 -1.04 -9.08 -12.70
CA LEU A 76 -1.14 -9.02 -14.15
C LEU A 76 0.24 -9.08 -14.78
N ASP A 77 0.36 -9.98 -15.75
CA ASP A 77 1.57 -10.20 -16.52
C ASP A 77 1.26 -9.89 -17.99
N THR A 78 1.61 -8.68 -18.41
CA THR A 78 1.23 -8.18 -19.73
C THR A 78 2.24 -7.17 -20.27
N THR A 79 2.50 -7.30 -21.57
CA THR A 79 3.27 -6.34 -22.38
C THR A 79 2.37 -5.50 -23.29
N SER A 80 1.07 -5.78 -23.31
CA SER A 80 0.09 -5.03 -24.11
C SER A 80 -0.72 -4.05 -23.26
N PRO A 81 -0.99 -2.81 -23.76
CA PRO A 81 -1.85 -1.86 -23.08
C PRO A 81 -3.26 -2.44 -22.92
N GLY A 82 -3.91 -2.12 -21.80
CA GLY A 82 -5.20 -2.71 -21.48
C GLY A 82 -6.33 -2.17 -22.33
N ARG A 83 -7.28 -3.05 -22.67
CA ARG A 83 -8.61 -2.66 -23.15
C ARG A 83 -9.53 -2.44 -21.97
N ILE A 84 -10.45 -1.47 -22.06
CA ILE A 84 -11.46 -1.22 -21.02
C ILE A 84 -12.18 -2.54 -20.69
N ILE A 85 -12.15 -2.93 -19.41
CA ILE A 85 -12.77 -4.14 -18.91
C ILE A 85 -14.17 -3.79 -18.37
N PRO A 86 -15.16 -4.70 -18.41
CA PRO A 86 -16.46 -4.44 -17.80
C PRO A 86 -16.33 -4.09 -16.32
N GLY A 87 -17.11 -3.12 -15.86
CA GLY A 87 -17.05 -2.70 -14.47
C GLY A 87 -17.65 -3.69 -13.48
N LEU A 88 -17.10 -3.67 -12.27
CA LEU A 88 -17.63 -4.40 -11.12
C LEU A 88 -18.37 -3.40 -10.22
N PRO A 89 -19.71 -3.30 -10.32
CA PRO A 89 -20.47 -2.20 -9.74
C PRO A 89 -20.51 -2.21 -8.21
N ASN A 90 -20.09 -3.28 -7.55
CA ASN A 90 -20.07 -3.42 -6.09
C ASN A 90 -18.66 -3.42 -5.51
N LEU A 91 -17.63 -3.20 -6.33
CA LEU A 91 -16.24 -3.35 -5.93
C LEU A 91 -15.85 -2.23 -4.95
N LYS A 92 -15.42 -2.62 -3.75
CA LYS A 92 -14.95 -1.72 -2.68
C LYS A 92 -13.44 -1.79 -2.51
N PHE A 93 -12.84 -2.95 -2.75
CA PHE A 93 -11.40 -3.18 -2.63
C PHE A 93 -10.83 -3.64 -3.97
N LEU A 94 -9.81 -2.93 -4.45
CA LEU A 94 -9.08 -3.29 -5.66
C LEU A 94 -7.58 -3.28 -5.37
N ALA A 95 -6.93 -4.41 -5.59
CA ALA A 95 -5.49 -4.56 -5.57
C ALA A 95 -5.00 -5.02 -6.93
N LEU A 96 -4.12 -4.24 -7.56
CA LEU A 96 -3.50 -4.55 -8.83
C LEU A 96 -1.99 -4.57 -8.65
N GLN A 97 -1.39 -5.70 -8.99
CA GLN A 97 0.06 -5.87 -9.03
C GLN A 97 0.49 -6.11 -10.47
N TYR A 98 1.43 -5.33 -10.97
CA TYR A 98 2.07 -5.58 -12.25
C TYR A 98 3.25 -6.54 -12.08
N GLY A 99 3.55 -7.41 -13.04
CA GLY A 99 4.81 -8.16 -13.04
C GLY A 99 4.96 -9.19 -14.15
N LEU A 100 5.98 -9.01 -14.99
CA LEU A 100 6.56 -9.98 -15.93
C LEU A 100 7.64 -10.82 -15.20
N GLU A 101 7.33 -12.04 -14.80
CA GLU A 101 8.38 -12.95 -14.27
C GLU A 101 9.15 -13.61 -15.43
N GLY A 102 10.48 -13.55 -15.40
CA GLY A 102 11.34 -14.40 -16.23
C GLY A 102 11.60 -13.96 -17.68
N ILE A 103 11.12 -12.79 -18.12
CA ILE A 103 11.46 -12.24 -19.44
C ILE A 103 12.58 -11.21 -19.29
N THR A 104 13.71 -11.44 -19.96
CA THR A 104 14.81 -10.47 -20.06
C THR A 104 14.31 -9.11 -20.52
N TYR A 105 14.60 -8.12 -19.68
CA TYR A 105 14.18 -6.72 -19.66
C TYR A 105 14.28 -5.95 -21.00
N GLN A 106 13.39 -6.21 -21.94
CA GLN A 106 13.04 -5.22 -22.94
C GLN A 106 11.92 -4.36 -22.36
N LYS A 107 12.25 -3.09 -22.06
CA LYS A 107 11.35 -1.98 -21.68
C LYS A 107 9.87 -2.37 -21.80
N ALA A 108 9.23 -2.73 -20.69
CA ALA A 108 7.78 -2.76 -20.66
C ALA A 108 7.29 -1.35 -21.07
N SER A 109 6.59 -1.27 -22.20
CA SER A 109 6.22 -0.01 -22.85
C SER A 109 4.86 0.53 -22.40
N ILE A 110 4.27 -0.06 -21.36
CA ILE A 110 2.95 0.33 -20.87
C ILE A 110 3.14 1.32 -19.74
N SER A 111 2.55 2.50 -19.87
CA SER A 111 2.49 3.48 -18.80
C SER A 111 1.63 2.97 -17.63
N SER A 112 1.92 3.41 -16.40
CA SER A 112 1.07 3.10 -15.23
C SER A 112 -0.40 3.49 -15.46
N THR A 113 -0.63 4.56 -16.23
CA THR A 113 -1.93 5.00 -16.73
C THR A 113 -2.65 3.93 -17.56
N GLU A 114 -1.99 3.40 -18.59
CA GLU A 114 -2.55 2.36 -19.47
C GLU A 114 -2.76 1.04 -18.74
N PHE A 115 -1.99 0.79 -17.68
CA PHE A 115 -2.17 -0.39 -16.84
C PHE A 115 -3.46 -0.30 -16.00
N VAL A 116 -3.68 0.86 -15.39
CA VAL A 116 -4.63 1.06 -14.30
C VAL A 116 -6.03 1.46 -14.79
N LEU A 117 -6.08 2.40 -15.74
CA LEU A 117 -7.34 2.98 -16.23
C LEU A 117 -8.39 1.95 -16.66
N PRO A 118 -8.04 0.84 -17.35
CA PRO A 118 -9.03 -0.14 -17.79
C PRO A 118 -9.82 -0.83 -16.67
N PHE A 119 -9.25 -0.97 -15.47
CA PHE A 119 -9.90 -1.60 -14.30
C PHE A 119 -10.59 -0.59 -13.40
N ILE A 120 -9.89 0.53 -13.23
CA ILE A 120 -10.25 1.53 -12.27
C ILE A 120 -11.48 2.26 -12.78
N ARG A 121 -11.47 2.74 -14.03
CA ARG A 121 -12.53 3.60 -14.61
C ARG A 121 -13.95 3.14 -14.32
N PRO A 122 -14.33 1.89 -14.60
CA PRO A 122 -15.72 1.47 -14.43
C PRO A 122 -16.12 1.27 -12.96
N SER A 123 -15.13 1.04 -12.08
CA SER A 123 -15.30 0.76 -10.65
C SER A 123 -15.02 1.99 -9.76
N LEU A 124 -14.64 3.13 -10.37
CA LEU A 124 -14.17 4.34 -9.70
C LEU A 124 -15.13 4.91 -8.66
N ARG A 125 -16.42 4.75 -8.91
CA ARG A 125 -17.46 5.30 -8.05
C ARG A 125 -17.68 4.45 -6.80
N THR A 126 -17.21 3.22 -6.73
CA THR A 126 -17.47 2.32 -5.60
C THR A 126 -16.24 1.94 -4.80
N VAL A 127 -15.06 1.99 -5.43
CA VAL A 127 -13.79 1.64 -4.78
C VAL A 127 -13.52 2.58 -3.60
N ARG A 128 -13.28 1.98 -2.44
CA ARG A 128 -12.86 2.66 -1.20
C ARG A 128 -11.39 2.41 -0.89
N ASN A 129 -10.88 1.24 -1.28
CA ASN A 129 -9.51 0.82 -1.01
C ASN A 129 -8.83 0.47 -2.31
N LEU A 130 -7.76 1.18 -2.64
CA LEU A 130 -6.96 0.97 -3.84
C LEU A 130 -5.51 0.66 -3.45
N LEU A 131 -5.02 -0.47 -3.93
CA LEU A 131 -3.62 -0.89 -3.85
C LEU A 131 -3.08 -1.06 -5.26
N LEU A 132 -2.00 -0.35 -5.59
CA LEU A 132 -1.28 -0.47 -6.84
C LEU A 132 0.19 -0.78 -6.55
N VAL A 133 0.70 -1.86 -7.13
CA VAL A 133 2.09 -2.32 -6.97
C VAL A 133 2.74 -2.49 -8.34
N PHE A 134 3.82 -1.74 -8.59
CA PHE A 134 4.61 -1.76 -9.82
C PHE A 134 6.07 -2.09 -9.48
N PRO A 135 6.41 -3.39 -9.42
CA PRO A 135 7.73 -3.86 -9.01
C PRO A 135 8.77 -3.86 -10.15
N GLN A 136 8.48 -3.24 -11.30
CA GLN A 136 9.31 -3.35 -12.50
C GLN A 136 9.82 -2.02 -13.01
N PRO A 137 11.04 -1.96 -13.58
CA PRO A 137 11.68 -0.72 -14.00
C PRO A 137 11.02 -0.17 -15.26
N GLY A 138 9.89 0.52 -15.06
CA GLY A 138 9.07 1.15 -16.07
C GLY A 138 8.90 2.64 -15.82
N GLU A 139 7.80 3.21 -16.31
CA GLU A 139 7.38 4.57 -15.94
C GLU A 139 6.80 4.57 -14.53
N GLY A 140 7.16 5.56 -13.70
CA GLY A 140 6.61 5.68 -12.35
C GLY A 140 5.09 5.87 -12.33
N ILE A 141 4.51 5.85 -11.13
CA ILE A 141 3.07 6.08 -10.99
C ILE A 141 2.80 7.58 -11.09
N ASP A 142 2.03 8.01 -12.09
CA ASP A 142 1.49 9.37 -12.09
C ASP A 142 0.12 9.37 -11.42
N THR A 143 -0.01 10.02 -10.27
CA THR A 143 -1.30 10.12 -9.57
C THR A 143 -2.33 10.91 -10.36
N ALA A 144 -1.94 11.83 -11.24
CA ALA A 144 -2.87 12.53 -12.14
C ALA A 144 -3.63 11.56 -13.04
N SER A 145 -2.95 10.48 -13.46
CA SER A 145 -3.55 9.42 -14.29
C SER A 145 -4.73 8.71 -13.61
N LEU A 146 -4.72 8.66 -12.27
CA LEU A 146 -5.80 8.05 -11.49
C LEU A 146 -7.06 8.94 -11.45
N GLY A 147 -6.90 10.22 -11.77
CA GLY A 147 -7.93 11.26 -11.72
C GLY A 147 -8.41 11.77 -13.08
N VAL A 148 -8.10 11.06 -14.17
CA VAL A 148 -8.40 11.50 -15.56
C VAL A 148 -9.88 11.78 -15.79
N ASP A 149 -10.77 11.08 -15.08
CA ASP A 149 -12.23 11.23 -15.18
C ASP A 149 -12.83 12.03 -14.01
N GLY A 150 -12.00 12.77 -13.28
CA GLY A 150 -12.35 13.59 -12.13
C GLY A 150 -12.00 12.95 -10.77
N PRO A 151 -12.37 13.61 -9.66
CA PRO A 151 -12.06 13.15 -8.30
C PRO A 151 -12.71 11.80 -7.96
N LEU A 152 -12.06 11.04 -7.06
CA LEU A 152 -12.56 9.79 -6.48
C LEU A 152 -13.00 10.01 -5.03
N PRO A 153 -14.18 10.59 -4.78
CA PRO A 153 -14.61 11.00 -3.45
C PRO A 153 -14.90 9.82 -2.51
N ASN A 154 -15.04 8.60 -3.03
CA ASN A 154 -15.30 7.41 -2.22
C ASN A 154 -14.02 6.71 -1.76
N LEU A 155 -12.87 7.06 -2.35
CA LEU A 155 -11.59 6.50 -1.94
C LEU A 155 -11.23 6.94 -0.52
N ARG A 156 -10.80 5.98 0.31
CA ARG A 156 -10.41 6.15 1.71
C ARG A 156 -8.99 5.65 1.97
N ILE A 157 -8.60 4.57 1.30
CA ILE A 157 -7.27 3.99 1.44
C ILE A 157 -6.61 3.94 0.07
N LEU A 158 -5.44 4.55 -0.04
CA LEU A 158 -4.61 4.53 -1.23
C LEU A 158 -3.22 4.04 -0.86
N ARG A 159 -2.79 2.95 -1.51
CA ARG A 159 -1.44 2.43 -1.39
C ARG A 159 -0.81 2.31 -2.77
N LEU A 160 0.29 3.01 -2.94
CA LEU A 160 1.07 3.08 -4.16
C LEU A 160 2.47 2.57 -3.87
N GLU A 161 2.86 1.52 -4.58
CA GLU A 161 4.18 0.92 -4.51
C GLU A 161 4.78 0.87 -5.91
N SER A 162 5.98 1.38 -6.07
CA SER A 162 6.63 1.54 -7.37
C SER A 162 8.14 1.40 -7.20
N ASP A 163 8.88 0.96 -8.21
CA ASP A 163 10.35 1.04 -8.17
C ASP A 163 10.89 2.39 -8.68
N ARG A 164 10.02 3.23 -9.23
CA ARG A 164 10.28 4.62 -9.65
C ARG A 164 9.48 5.63 -8.83
N MET A 165 9.80 6.91 -9.02
CA MET A 165 9.12 8.05 -8.40
C MET A 165 7.60 8.02 -8.66
N ILE A 166 6.83 8.29 -7.60
CA ILE A 166 5.40 8.59 -7.71
C ILE A 166 5.24 10.09 -7.99
N ALA A 167 4.73 10.42 -9.17
CA ALA A 167 4.50 11.80 -9.60
C ALA A 167 3.10 12.31 -9.18
N GLY A 168 2.94 13.63 -9.15
CA GLY A 168 1.65 14.28 -8.90
C GLY A 168 1.19 14.28 -7.43
N ILE A 169 2.06 14.00 -6.45
CA ILE A 169 1.72 14.09 -5.00
C ILE A 169 0.94 15.38 -4.64
N PRO A 170 1.27 16.57 -5.19
CA PRO A 170 0.48 17.78 -4.93
C PRO A 170 -0.98 17.76 -5.40
N LEU A 171 -1.34 16.84 -6.31
CA LEU A 171 -2.70 16.67 -6.84
C LEU A 171 -3.55 15.73 -5.98
N LEU A 172 -2.96 14.98 -5.05
CA LEU A 172 -3.69 14.06 -4.18
C LEU A 172 -4.93 14.69 -3.50
N PRO A 173 -4.90 15.95 -3.01
CA PRO A 173 -6.07 16.55 -2.38
C PRO A 173 -7.26 16.77 -3.31
N SER A 174 -7.01 17.17 -4.56
CA SER A 174 -8.08 17.38 -5.54
C SER A 174 -8.63 16.06 -6.07
N LEU A 175 -7.77 15.05 -6.19
CA LEU A 175 -8.15 13.73 -6.69
C LEU A 175 -8.82 12.86 -5.64
N PHE A 176 -8.36 12.89 -4.39
CA PHE A 176 -8.79 12.00 -3.31
C PHE A 176 -9.19 12.78 -2.05
N PRO A 177 -10.21 13.64 -2.11
CA PRO A 177 -10.51 14.60 -1.05
C PRO A 177 -10.93 13.97 0.28
N ASN A 178 -11.29 12.68 0.29
CA ASN A 178 -11.73 11.97 1.48
C ASN A 178 -10.74 10.90 1.97
N LEU A 179 -9.48 10.99 1.56
CA LEU A 179 -8.47 9.99 1.88
C LEU A 179 -8.18 9.95 3.40
N GLU A 180 -8.27 8.76 3.98
CA GLU A 180 -8.02 8.49 5.40
C GLU A 180 -6.64 7.88 5.64
N LYS A 181 -6.16 7.07 4.69
CA LYS A 181 -4.86 6.40 4.76
C LYS A 181 -4.14 6.49 3.43
N LEU A 182 -2.88 6.93 3.48
CA LEU A 182 -2.01 7.06 2.32
C LEU A 182 -0.71 6.28 2.56
N THR A 183 -0.36 5.43 1.62
CA THR A 183 0.93 4.75 1.57
C THR A 183 1.62 5.06 0.24
N LEU A 184 2.84 5.60 0.33
CA LEU A 184 3.71 5.93 -0.80
C LEU A 184 5.06 5.24 -0.61
N LEU A 185 5.29 4.12 -1.29
CA LEU A 185 6.53 3.35 -1.17
C LEU A 185 7.22 3.23 -2.52
N MET A 186 8.48 3.63 -2.57
CA MET A 186 9.28 3.66 -3.80
C MET A 186 10.57 2.83 -3.61
N ASP A 187 11.00 1.99 -4.57
CA ASP A 187 12.18 1.12 -4.33
C ASP A 187 13.42 1.88 -3.82
N GLY A 188 14.11 1.24 -2.88
CA GLY A 188 15.13 1.81 -2.01
C GLY A 188 16.48 2.07 -2.67
N SER A 189 16.67 1.66 -3.93
CA SER A 189 17.92 1.87 -4.65
C SER A 189 18.19 3.36 -4.92
N ASN A 190 17.15 4.18 -5.07
CA ASN A 190 17.21 5.65 -5.07
C ASN A 190 15.86 6.23 -4.64
N PRO A 191 15.58 6.32 -3.33
CA PRO A 191 14.30 6.82 -2.86
C PRO A 191 14.14 8.29 -3.26
N PRO A 192 12.95 8.74 -3.67
CA PRO A 192 12.74 10.14 -4.00
C PRO A 192 12.92 11.01 -2.77
N THR A 193 13.54 12.17 -2.98
CA THR A 193 13.75 13.13 -1.92
C THR A 193 12.41 13.74 -1.50
N TYR A 194 12.18 13.78 -0.20
CA TYR A 194 11.13 14.54 0.42
C TYR A 194 11.25 16.02 0.03
N LYS A 195 10.15 16.58 -0.45
CA LYS A 195 10.10 17.99 -0.80
C LYS A 195 9.18 18.74 0.17
N PRO A 196 9.57 19.95 0.64
CA PRO A 196 8.74 20.72 1.58
C PRO A 196 7.33 21.03 1.07
N ASP A 197 7.13 21.15 -0.25
CA ASP A 197 5.84 21.38 -0.90
C ASP A 197 4.85 20.18 -0.80
N TYR A 198 5.34 19.00 -0.39
CA TYR A 198 4.46 17.88 -0.05
C TYR A 198 3.67 18.12 1.24
N ILE A 199 4.20 18.88 2.21
CA ILE A 199 3.50 19.13 3.48
C ILE A 199 2.20 19.92 3.28
N PRO A 200 2.20 21.07 2.57
CA PRO A 200 0.97 21.78 2.26
C PRO A 200 -0.05 20.92 1.49
N SER A 201 0.44 19.98 0.68
CA SER A 201 -0.42 19.05 -0.06
C SER A 201 -1.09 18.05 0.89
N PHE A 202 -0.33 17.41 1.78
CA PHE A 202 -0.90 16.51 2.79
C PHE A 202 -1.81 17.23 3.78
N ALA A 203 -1.51 18.48 4.12
CA ALA A 203 -2.33 19.29 5.03
C ALA A 203 -3.76 19.55 4.50
N GLN A 204 -3.93 19.57 3.17
CA GLN A 204 -5.24 19.71 2.53
C GLN A 204 -6.08 18.42 2.61
N LEU A 205 -5.46 17.26 2.87
CA LEU A 205 -6.16 16.00 3.12
C LEU A 205 -6.72 15.98 4.55
N THR A 206 -7.81 16.71 4.77
CA THR A 206 -8.39 16.93 6.11
C THR A 206 -8.84 15.68 6.87
N LYS A 207 -8.97 14.52 6.19
CA LYS A 207 -9.33 13.23 6.78
C LYS A 207 -8.15 12.28 6.95
N LEU A 208 -6.94 12.67 6.54
CA LEU A 208 -5.77 11.80 6.56
C LEU A 208 -5.34 11.51 8.00
N THR A 209 -5.60 10.28 8.45
CA THR A 209 -5.25 9.80 9.80
C THR A 209 -3.93 9.04 9.81
N SER A 210 -3.51 8.48 8.68
CA SER A 210 -2.30 7.66 8.59
C SER A 210 -1.53 7.94 7.31
N LEU A 211 -0.24 8.24 7.45
CA LEU A 211 0.71 8.40 6.35
C LEU A 211 1.84 7.36 6.48
N SER A 212 2.08 6.59 5.42
CA SER A 212 3.21 5.67 5.30
C SER A 212 4.07 6.07 4.11
N THR A 213 5.37 6.26 4.32
CA THR A 213 6.26 6.70 3.25
C THR A 213 7.70 6.27 3.44
N ASN A 214 8.47 6.17 2.36
CA ASN A 214 9.92 6.04 2.39
C ASN A 214 10.64 7.18 1.63
N LEU A 215 10.01 8.35 1.55
CA LEU A 215 10.65 9.55 1.03
C LEU A 215 11.93 9.87 1.84
N GLU A 216 13.05 10.09 1.16
CA GLU A 216 14.30 10.40 1.83
C GLU A 216 14.43 11.88 2.12
N LEU A 217 14.78 12.22 3.37
CA LEU A 217 14.82 13.60 3.83
C LEU A 217 16.08 14.34 3.40
N ASP A 218 17.12 13.61 2.99
CA ASP A 218 18.42 14.17 2.62
C ASP A 218 19.06 13.34 1.50
N ALA A 219 19.04 13.86 0.27
CA ALA A 219 19.71 13.25 -0.88
C ALA A 219 21.26 13.24 -0.75
N SER A 220 21.80 14.08 0.14
CA SER A 220 23.23 14.27 0.36
C SER A 220 23.78 13.52 1.57
N ALA A 221 22.90 12.89 2.37
CA ALA A 221 23.32 12.03 3.45
C ALA A 221 23.95 10.77 2.86
N GLN A 222 25.27 10.85 2.62
CA GLN A 222 26.13 9.70 2.38
C GLN A 222 26.18 8.88 3.67
N ASP A 223 25.11 8.16 3.98
CA ASP A 223 25.24 7.05 4.91
C ASP A 223 26.21 6.07 4.25
N PRO A 224 27.32 5.71 4.91
CA PRO A 224 28.28 4.79 4.33
C PRO A 224 27.55 3.51 3.91
N PRO A 225 27.88 2.94 2.72
CA PRO A 225 27.23 1.73 2.24
C PRO A 225 27.26 0.69 3.35
N LEU A 226 26.09 0.15 3.67
CA LEU A 226 25.84 -0.70 4.82
C LEU A 226 26.69 -1.97 4.76
N GLY A 227 27.90 -1.91 5.31
CA GLY A 227 28.70 -3.09 5.62
C GLY A 227 28.09 -3.80 6.82
N HIS A 228 27.40 -4.92 6.59
CA HIS A 228 27.00 -5.98 7.53
C HIS A 228 26.47 -5.64 8.94
N GLY A 229 26.10 -4.39 9.24
CA GLY A 229 25.62 -4.03 10.56
C GLY A 229 24.62 -2.89 10.52
N ARG A 230 23.32 -3.23 10.63
CA ARG A 230 22.31 -2.30 11.16
C ARG A 230 22.64 -2.02 12.63
N SER A 231 23.61 -1.15 12.86
CA SER A 231 23.95 -0.74 14.21
C SER A 231 22.78 0.07 14.78
N LEU A 232 22.59 -0.01 16.10
CA LEU A 232 21.67 0.86 16.82
C LEU A 232 21.96 2.36 16.53
N ALA A 233 23.22 2.70 16.23
CA ALA A 233 23.62 4.03 15.83
C ALA A 233 23.04 4.46 14.47
N PHE A 234 22.96 3.55 13.48
CA PHE A 234 22.28 3.82 12.21
C PHE A 234 20.79 4.05 12.43
N PHE A 235 20.13 3.17 13.19
CA PHE A 235 18.72 3.31 13.54
C PHE A 235 18.45 4.67 14.21
N ALA A 236 19.27 5.04 15.21
CA ALA A 236 19.11 6.30 15.94
C ALA A 236 19.32 7.54 15.05
N ARG A 237 20.33 7.55 14.16
CA ARG A 237 20.53 8.66 13.21
C ARG A 237 19.34 8.80 12.24
N SER A 238 18.88 7.67 11.71
CA SER A 238 17.75 7.64 10.78
C SER A 238 16.43 8.06 11.44
N LEU A 239 16.21 7.68 12.70
CA LEU A 239 15.10 8.14 13.52
C LEU A 239 15.17 9.65 13.76
N ASN A 240 16.33 10.18 14.22
CA ASN A 240 16.51 11.59 14.54
C ASN A 240 16.21 12.51 13.36
N ARG A 241 16.61 12.14 12.14
CA ARG A 241 16.30 12.91 10.92
C ARG A 241 14.80 13.06 10.68
N ARG A 242 13.99 12.07 11.09
CA ARG A 242 12.55 12.02 10.84
C ARG A 242 11.71 12.71 11.91
N ILE A 243 12.30 13.07 13.06
CA ILE A 243 11.58 13.73 14.16
C ILE A 243 11.03 15.08 13.70
N ALA A 244 11.89 16.01 13.26
CA ALA A 244 11.45 17.38 12.92
C ALA A 244 10.42 17.41 11.77
N PRO A 245 10.60 16.71 10.64
CA PRO A 245 9.59 16.64 9.59
C PRO A 245 8.27 16.01 10.06
N THR A 246 8.33 15.03 10.96
CA THR A 246 7.10 14.44 11.54
C THR A 246 6.36 15.45 12.40
N HIS A 247 7.07 16.22 13.24
CA HIS A 247 6.46 17.31 14.01
C HIS A 247 5.80 18.35 13.10
N GLU A 248 6.46 18.72 12.00
CA GLU A 248 5.91 19.65 11.01
C GLU A 248 4.65 19.09 10.32
N LEU A 249 4.71 17.83 9.86
CA LEU A 249 3.56 17.13 9.28
C LEU A 249 2.37 17.11 10.24
N VAL A 250 2.59 16.76 11.51
CA VAL A 250 1.53 16.69 12.54
C VAL A 250 0.99 18.08 12.91
N ALA A 251 1.84 19.10 12.88
CA ALA A 251 1.42 20.48 13.12
C ALA A 251 0.48 20.98 12.02
N GLN A 252 0.76 20.65 10.75
CA GLN A 252 -0.05 21.09 9.60
C GLN A 252 -1.23 20.16 9.29
N CYS A 253 -1.08 18.84 9.45
CA CYS A 253 -2.10 17.84 9.19
C CYS A 253 -2.88 17.49 10.46
N LYS A 254 -3.96 18.23 10.75
CA LYS A 254 -4.71 18.13 12.01
C LYS A 254 -5.35 16.77 12.30
N ALA A 255 -5.71 16.00 11.27
CA ALA A 255 -6.28 14.66 11.45
C ALA A 255 -5.24 13.55 11.65
N LEU A 256 -3.95 13.83 11.39
CA LEU A 256 -2.91 12.81 11.32
C LEU A 256 -2.63 12.20 12.69
N ARG A 257 -2.80 10.88 12.82
CA ARG A 257 -2.59 10.11 14.07
C ARG A 257 -1.33 9.27 14.02
N HIS A 258 -0.95 8.83 12.82
CA HIS A 258 0.19 7.94 12.63
C HIS A 258 1.02 8.35 11.42
N VAL A 259 2.33 8.34 11.60
CA VAL A 259 3.32 8.49 10.52
C VAL A 259 4.28 7.32 10.57
N TYR A 260 4.42 6.62 9.45
CA TYR A 260 5.32 5.48 9.31
C TYR A 260 6.37 5.81 8.27
N TRP A 261 7.62 5.84 8.69
CA TRP A 261 8.74 6.02 7.79
C TRP A 261 9.42 4.69 7.54
N TYR A 262 9.33 4.21 6.31
CA TYR A 262 9.99 3.00 5.86
C TYR A 262 11.37 3.35 5.31
N ILE A 263 12.33 2.48 5.60
CA ILE A 263 13.69 2.52 5.05
C ILE A 263 13.90 1.14 4.48
N THR A 264 14.05 1.04 3.18
CA THR A 264 14.19 -0.22 2.46
C THR A 264 15.65 -0.38 2.07
N ASP A 265 16.29 -1.45 2.53
CA ASP A 265 17.64 -1.85 2.13
C ASP A 265 17.65 -3.31 1.64
N ASP A 266 18.76 -3.73 1.03
CA ASP A 266 18.95 -5.08 0.46
C ASP A 266 18.82 -6.23 1.49
N MET A 267 18.83 -5.92 2.78
CA MET A 267 18.77 -6.86 3.91
C MET A 267 17.39 -6.86 4.60
N GLY A 268 16.41 -6.09 4.11
CA GLY A 268 15.06 -5.94 4.68
C GLY A 268 14.70 -4.50 5.13
N GLY A 269 13.41 -4.23 5.33
CA GLY A 269 12.98 -2.89 5.73
C GLY A 269 13.15 -2.58 7.22
N ILE A 270 13.44 -1.32 7.57
CA ILE A 270 13.20 -0.74 8.90
C ILE A 270 11.97 0.16 8.81
N CYS A 271 11.12 0.12 9.84
CA CYS A 271 10.00 1.07 9.99
C CYS A 271 10.19 1.90 11.27
N HIS A 272 10.17 3.23 11.15
CA HIS A 272 10.03 4.14 12.28
C HIS A 272 8.58 4.58 12.38
N HIS A 273 7.94 4.25 13.50
CA HIS A 273 6.57 4.67 13.78
C HIS A 273 6.54 5.88 14.69
N PHE A 274 5.74 6.86 14.32
CA PHE A 274 5.40 8.02 15.13
C PHE A 274 3.89 8.08 15.33
N GLY A 275 3.46 8.12 16.60
CA GLY A 275 2.09 8.34 17.00
C GLY A 275 1.84 9.79 17.42
N VAL A 276 0.59 10.22 17.38
CA VAL A 276 0.15 11.53 17.90
C VAL A 276 -0.81 11.32 19.04
N VAL A 277 -0.49 11.91 20.19
CA VAL A 277 -1.34 11.93 21.39
C VAL A 277 -1.83 13.35 21.59
N ASP A 278 -3.14 13.53 21.69
CA ASP A 278 -3.72 14.82 22.05
C ASP A 278 -3.66 14.94 23.58
N THR A 279 -2.77 15.81 24.07
CA THR A 279 -2.63 16.10 25.49
C THR A 279 -3.42 17.37 25.80
N GLY A 280 -4.69 17.18 26.14
CA GLY A 280 -5.57 18.26 26.59
C GLY A 280 -6.80 17.68 27.29
N THR A 281 -7.10 18.14 28.50
CA THR A 281 -8.45 17.96 29.06
C THR A 281 -9.44 18.73 28.19
N PRO A 282 -10.64 18.19 27.88
CA PRO A 282 -11.64 18.79 26.98
C PRO A 282 -12.17 20.18 27.41
N VAL A 283 -11.67 20.75 28.51
CA VAL A 283 -12.12 21.99 29.14
C VAL A 283 -11.33 23.23 28.70
N ARG A 284 -10.20 23.07 27.97
CA ARG A 284 -9.46 24.22 27.42
C ARG A 284 -9.11 23.98 25.95
N GLU A 285 -9.53 24.90 25.09
CA GLU A 285 -9.48 24.89 23.61
C GLU A 285 -8.06 24.91 23.00
N ARG A 286 -7.04 24.40 23.70
CA ARG A 286 -5.72 24.14 23.14
C ARG A 286 -5.39 22.67 23.34
N GLU A 287 -5.82 21.84 22.41
CA GLU A 287 -5.28 20.50 22.25
C GLU A 287 -3.79 20.62 21.89
N GLU A 288 -2.90 20.45 22.87
CA GLU A 288 -1.48 20.29 22.59
C GLU A 288 -1.30 18.89 21.99
N ARG A 289 -0.88 18.82 20.72
CA ARG A 289 -0.63 17.55 20.03
C ARG A 289 0.82 17.16 20.24
N LYS A 290 1.08 16.07 20.98
CA LYS A 290 2.42 15.53 21.23
C LYS A 290 2.73 14.39 20.27
N VAL A 291 3.88 14.44 19.61
CA VAL A 291 4.42 13.31 18.83
C VAL A 291 5.14 12.36 19.76
N VAL A 292 4.84 11.07 19.66
CA VAL A 292 5.50 9.98 20.38
C VAL A 292 6.12 8.99 19.40
N ILE A 293 7.22 8.36 19.79
CA ILE A 293 7.93 7.38 18.98
C ILE A 293 7.50 5.98 19.43
N GLY A 294 6.96 5.22 18.48
CA GLY A 294 6.54 3.84 18.69
C GLY A 294 7.73 2.89 18.61
N TRP A 295 8.00 2.18 19.69
CA TRP A 295 8.97 1.07 19.69
C TRP A 295 8.25 -0.27 19.58
N ASN A 296 8.82 -1.17 18.78
CA ASN A 296 8.36 -2.55 18.75
C ASN A 296 8.50 -3.19 20.14
N TRP A 297 7.62 -4.15 20.45
CA TRP A 297 7.54 -4.77 21.76
C TRP A 297 8.88 -5.37 22.23
N TRP A 298 9.63 -6.00 21.32
CA TRP A 298 10.92 -6.61 21.64
C TRP A 298 12.01 -5.58 21.94
N MET A 299 11.94 -4.37 21.36
CA MET A 299 12.86 -3.27 21.69
C MET A 299 12.53 -2.70 23.07
N ALA A 300 11.24 -2.50 23.34
CA ALA A 300 10.77 -2.05 24.65
C ALA A 300 11.10 -3.06 25.76
N ASP A 301 10.87 -4.35 25.53
CA ASP A 301 11.20 -5.43 26.46
C ASP A 301 12.70 -5.64 26.61
N GLY A 302 13.47 -5.47 25.52
CA GLY A 302 14.93 -5.45 25.57
C GLY A 302 15.45 -4.34 26.49
N PHE A 303 14.93 -3.11 26.33
CA PHE A 303 15.30 -1.98 27.16
C PHE A 303 14.97 -2.22 28.65
N LYS A 304 13.74 -2.66 28.94
CA LYS A 304 13.31 -2.97 30.30
C LYS A 304 14.15 -4.07 30.94
N ARG A 305 14.49 -5.13 30.20
CA ARG A 305 15.35 -6.23 30.70
C ARG A 305 16.78 -5.77 30.98
N MET A 306 17.33 -4.87 30.17
CA MET A 306 18.70 -4.41 30.34
C MET A 306 18.85 -3.33 31.41
N ARG A 307 17.85 -2.44 31.57
CA ARG A 307 17.97 -1.26 32.44
C ARG A 307 17.07 -1.27 33.66
N SER A 308 16.04 -2.11 33.71
CA SER A 308 15.00 -2.11 34.76
C SER A 308 14.25 -0.77 34.94
N ASP A 309 14.46 0.18 34.04
CA ASP A 309 13.86 1.51 34.06
C ASP A 309 12.59 1.57 33.19
N PRO A 310 11.66 2.51 33.46
CA PRO A 310 10.58 2.83 32.52
C PRO A 310 11.13 3.30 31.17
N LEU A 311 10.31 3.19 30.12
CA LEU A 311 10.70 3.71 28.81
C LEU A 311 10.96 5.22 28.89
N PRO A 312 11.92 5.76 28.10
CA PRO A 312 12.17 7.19 28.07
C PRO A 312 10.91 7.99 27.70
N GLU A 313 10.83 9.22 28.18
CA GLU A 313 9.72 10.11 27.84
C GLU A 313 9.58 10.26 26.31
N GLY A 314 8.34 10.20 25.82
CA GLY A 314 8.05 10.28 24.38
C GLY A 314 8.23 8.97 23.62
N ILE A 315 8.70 7.89 24.26
CA ILE A 315 8.70 6.53 23.70
C ILE A 315 7.47 5.77 24.21
N VAL A 316 6.73 5.14 23.31
CA VAL A 316 5.60 4.27 23.64
C VAL A 316 5.86 2.85 23.16
N ASN A 317 5.47 1.87 23.98
CA ASN A 317 5.45 0.48 23.55
C ASN A 317 4.28 0.28 22.58
N LEU A 318 4.57 -0.21 21.38
CA LEU A 318 3.51 -0.53 20.44
C LEU A 318 2.78 -1.80 20.85
N ASP A 319 1.46 -1.76 20.71
CA ASP A 319 0.62 -2.94 20.85
C ASP A 319 1.09 -4.05 19.88
N PRO A 320 1.09 -5.33 20.29
CA PRO A 320 1.40 -6.46 19.42
C PRO A 320 0.71 -6.45 18.03
N GLU A 321 -0.53 -5.97 17.91
CA GLU A 321 -1.21 -5.85 16.62
C GLU A 321 -0.63 -4.74 15.71
N MET A 322 -0.15 -3.65 16.30
CA MET A 322 0.57 -2.60 15.58
C MET A 322 1.97 -3.07 15.18
N ASN A 323 2.60 -3.92 15.99
CA ASN A 323 3.86 -4.59 15.65
C ASN A 323 3.69 -5.50 14.43
N ALA A 324 2.60 -6.27 14.37
CA ALA A 324 2.32 -7.14 13.23
C ALA A 324 2.24 -6.34 11.92
N LYS A 325 1.71 -5.11 11.93
CA LYS A 325 1.65 -4.24 10.74
C LYS A 325 3.02 -3.67 10.34
N CYS A 326 3.89 -3.37 11.31
CA CYS A 326 5.26 -2.92 11.04
C CYS A 326 6.16 -4.07 10.54
N TRP A 327 5.83 -5.32 10.88
CA TRP A 327 6.53 -6.53 10.45
C TRP A 327 5.95 -7.18 9.19
N SER A 328 4.64 -7.10 8.95
CA SER A 328 3.96 -7.72 7.80
C SER A 328 4.33 -7.12 6.45
N TYR A 329 5.12 -6.04 6.44
CA TYR A 329 5.77 -5.55 5.22
C TYR A 329 6.93 -6.45 4.76
N TYR A 330 7.51 -7.28 5.64
CA TYR A 330 8.70 -8.09 5.34
C TYR A 330 8.75 -9.42 6.10
N GLY A 331 7.86 -10.36 5.81
CA GLY A 331 8.18 -11.77 6.04
C GLY A 331 7.03 -12.75 5.84
N PRO A 332 7.37 -14.02 5.62
CA PRO A 332 8.05 -14.60 4.44
C PRO A 332 7.13 -14.79 3.23
#